data_AF-A0A5C7XHQ8-F1
#
_entry.id   AF-A0A5C7XHQ8-F1
#
_cell.length_a   1.000
_cell.length_b   1.000
_cell.length_c   1.000
_cell.angle_alpha   90.00
_cell.angle_beta   90.00
_cell.angle_gamma   90.00
#
_symmetry.space_group_name_H-M   'P 1'
#
loop_
_entity.id
_entity.type
_entity.pdbx_description
1 polymer ?
#
loop_
_entity_poly.entity_id
_entity_poly.type
_entity_poly.pdbx_seq_one_letter_code
_entity_poly.pdbx_strand_id
1 'polypeptide(L)'
;MRRRTEPAVRSQRRSVEYGNRVRAAETGGVRDHPHQPEIAASAGLRPAPMAARASQHDPYRTYKFRVRLDGAIIAGIQKVSPLGRSVAANEIKEAGDAFGARYNPGMISYDEVTLEQGWSADPTFEKWANQVMTLHNDPTSAKGYKRTVLIEVFDLNATPANSDNAMIRRYKLHRAWVSKYVAMPDLDALNGGYGISSVTLRHEGWERF
;
A
#
# COMPACT_ATOMS: atom_id res chain seq x y z
N MET A 1 50.64 62.49 4.81
CA MET A 1 50.43 63.95 4.99
C MET A 1 49.04 64.33 4.49
N ARG A 2 48.43 65.40 5.04
CA ARG A 2 47.34 66.29 4.51
C ARG A 2 46.47 65.79 3.32
N ARG A 3 45.15 65.97 3.23
CA ARG A 3 44.01 66.43 4.08
C ARG A 3 42.87 66.83 3.10
N ARG A 4 41.62 66.33 3.27
CA ARG A 4 40.30 66.81 2.78
C ARG A 4 39.28 65.66 2.98
N THR A 5 37.97 65.74 3.29
CA THR A 5 36.99 66.82 3.57
C THR A 5 36.66 67.81 2.42
N GLU A 6 35.43 68.26 2.15
CA GLU A 6 34.06 68.04 2.69
C GLU A 6 33.07 68.69 1.67
N PRO A 7 31.73 68.80 1.87
CA PRO A 7 30.78 68.09 2.74
C PRO A 7 29.55 67.54 1.96
N ALA A 8 28.47 67.14 2.66
CA ALA A 8 27.17 66.79 2.08
C ALA A 8 26.22 67.99 1.88
N VAL A 9 25.18 67.84 1.05
CA VAL A 9 24.09 68.83 0.88
C VAL A 9 22.74 68.21 1.29
N ARG A 10 21.95 68.97 2.06
CA ARG A 10 20.66 68.60 2.66
C ARG A 10 19.57 69.53 2.14
N SER A 11 18.50 68.98 1.56
CA SER A 11 17.31 69.73 1.15
C SER A 11 16.04 69.21 1.84
N GLN A 12 15.61 69.90 2.92
CA GLN A 12 14.27 69.75 3.48
C GLN A 12 13.29 70.71 2.79
N ARG A 13 12.09 70.23 2.45
CA ARG A 13 10.78 70.93 2.34
C ARG A 13 9.79 69.96 1.66
N ARG A 14 8.50 69.91 2.01
CA ARG A 14 7.77 70.41 3.19
C ARG A 14 6.45 69.61 3.30
N SER A 15 5.91 69.47 4.50
CA SER A 15 4.61 68.82 4.75
C SER A 15 3.43 69.72 4.38
N VAL A 16 2.35 69.12 3.85
CA VAL A 16 0.98 69.69 3.88
C VAL A 16 -0.02 68.54 4.07
N GLU A 17 -0.76 68.57 5.17
CA GLU A 17 -2.05 67.86 5.30
C GLU A 17 -3.19 68.85 5.06
N TYR A 18 -4.20 68.43 4.32
CA TYR A 18 -5.57 68.95 4.36
C TYR A 18 -6.50 67.76 4.01
N GLY A 19 -7.72 67.67 4.53
CA GLY A 19 -8.41 68.64 5.38
C GLY A 19 -9.92 68.47 5.28
N ASN A 20 -10.42 67.38 5.88
CA ASN A 20 -11.83 66.98 6.07
C ASN A 20 -12.92 68.04 5.76
N ARG A 21 -13.87 67.72 4.88
CA ARG A 21 -15.18 68.40 4.77
C ARG A 21 -16.33 67.39 4.62
N VAL A 22 -17.52 67.81 5.05
CA VAL A 22 -18.59 66.94 5.59
C VAL A 22 -19.98 67.41 5.10
N ARG A 23 -21.00 66.54 5.28
CA ARG A 23 -22.48 66.72 5.09
C ARG A 23 -22.95 66.34 3.67
N ALA A 24 -24.18 65.91 3.42
CA ALA A 24 -25.40 65.42 4.12
C ALA A 24 -26.47 65.31 2.99
N ALA A 25 -27.68 64.76 3.12
CA ALA A 25 -28.48 64.33 4.27
C ALA A 25 -29.19 62.98 3.94
N GLU A 26 -29.65 62.18 4.91
CA GLU A 26 -31.08 62.07 5.34
C GLU A 26 -32.06 61.87 4.16
N THR A 27 -32.87 60.81 4.10
CA THR A 27 -33.79 60.23 5.11
C THR A 27 -33.59 58.71 5.30
N GLY A 28 -34.20 57.98 6.25
CA GLY A 28 -35.20 58.32 7.27
C GLY A 28 -36.30 57.24 7.31
N GLY A 29 -36.06 56.14 8.03
CA GLY A 29 -36.91 54.94 8.01
C GLY A 29 -36.95 54.18 9.35
N VAL A 30 -38.18 53.99 9.83
CA VAL A 30 -38.66 53.36 11.07
C VAL A 30 -37.83 52.17 11.62
N ARG A 31 -37.73 52.08 12.96
CA ARG A 31 -37.23 50.89 13.68
C ARG A 31 -38.32 49.82 13.78
N ASP A 32 -38.00 48.58 13.44
CA ASP A 32 -38.74 47.43 13.97
C ASP A 32 -37.84 46.21 14.18
N HIS A 33 -38.02 45.57 15.34
CA HIS A 33 -37.45 44.28 15.78
C HIS A 33 -38.28 43.82 17.01
N PRO A 34 -38.48 42.51 17.27
CA PRO A 34 -37.91 41.36 16.56
C PRO A 34 -38.95 40.33 16.10
N HIS A 35 -38.77 39.74 14.91
CA HIS A 35 -39.21 38.36 14.67
C HIS A 35 -38.20 37.66 13.76
N GLN A 36 -37.51 36.68 14.33
CA GLN A 36 -36.50 35.88 13.66
C GLN A 36 -37.16 34.58 13.19
N PRO A 37 -37.43 34.39 11.88
CA PRO A 37 -37.86 33.09 11.39
C PRO A 37 -36.70 32.11 11.57
N GLU A 38 -36.95 31.05 12.32
CA GLU A 38 -36.00 29.97 12.51
C GLU A 38 -35.66 29.35 11.16
N ILE A 39 -34.42 29.56 10.68
CA ILE A 39 -33.94 28.95 9.44
C ILE A 39 -33.68 27.48 9.73
N ALA A 40 -34.77 26.69 9.70
CA ALA A 40 -34.75 25.26 9.91
C ALA A 40 -33.70 24.63 8.99
N ALA A 41 -32.60 24.17 9.60
CA ALA A 41 -31.48 23.60 8.89
C ALA A 41 -31.87 22.24 8.32
N SER A 42 -32.54 22.24 7.17
CA SER A 42 -32.74 21.08 6.31
C SER A 42 -31.39 20.66 5.75
N ALA A 43 -30.60 20.03 6.61
CA ALA A 43 -29.33 19.40 6.30
C ALA A 43 -29.60 18.29 5.29
N GLY A 44 -29.61 18.67 4.01
CA GLY A 44 -29.84 17.75 2.92
C GLY A 44 -28.80 16.65 3.00
N LEU A 45 -29.26 15.44 3.33
CA LEU A 45 -28.44 14.24 3.24
C LEU A 45 -28.04 14.07 1.77
N ARG A 46 -26.91 14.69 1.41
CA ARG A 46 -26.03 14.14 0.40
C ARG A 46 -25.73 12.72 0.90
N PRO A 47 -26.21 11.65 0.23
CA PRO A 47 -25.71 10.33 0.57
C PRO A 47 -24.20 10.41 0.39
N ALA A 48 -23.45 10.07 1.45
CA ALA A 48 -22.03 9.79 1.28
C ALA A 48 -21.93 8.77 0.12
N PRO A 49 -20.97 8.90 -0.81
CA PRO A 49 -20.83 7.94 -1.89
C PRO A 49 -20.64 6.57 -1.25
N MET A 50 -21.70 5.75 -1.31
CA MET A 50 -21.74 4.41 -0.76
C MET A 50 -20.70 3.63 -1.55
N ALA A 51 -19.48 3.56 -1.02
CA ALA A 51 -18.34 3.00 -1.71
C ALA A 51 -18.76 1.60 -2.16
N ALA A 52 -18.92 1.45 -3.48
CA ALA A 52 -19.65 0.33 -4.05
C ALA A 52 -18.82 -0.93 -3.88
N ARG A 53 -18.96 -1.55 -2.69
CA ARG A 53 -18.45 -2.88 -2.40
C ARG A 53 -19.04 -3.75 -3.49
N ALA A 54 -18.14 -4.24 -4.35
CA ALA A 54 -18.45 -5.21 -5.40
C ALA A 54 -19.42 -6.24 -4.82
N SER A 55 -20.54 -6.48 -5.51
CA SER A 55 -21.62 -7.30 -4.95
C SER A 55 -21.08 -8.67 -4.59
N GLN A 56 -21.81 -9.43 -3.77
CA GLN A 56 -21.37 -10.76 -3.32
C GLN A 56 -21.02 -11.74 -4.48
N HIS A 57 -21.44 -11.41 -5.71
CA HIS A 57 -21.21 -12.19 -6.93
C HIS A 57 -20.19 -11.55 -7.90
N ASP A 58 -19.77 -10.31 -7.67
CA ASP A 58 -18.79 -9.62 -8.53
C ASP A 58 -17.35 -10.06 -8.22
N PRO A 59 -16.55 -10.47 -9.23
CA PRO A 59 -15.16 -10.88 -9.00
C PRO A 59 -14.27 -9.69 -8.63
N TYR A 60 -13.47 -9.85 -7.57
CA TYR A 60 -12.53 -8.82 -7.13
C TYR A 60 -11.38 -8.61 -8.13
N ARG A 61 -10.94 -7.35 -8.23
CA ARG A 61 -9.80 -6.94 -9.06
C ARG A 61 -8.48 -7.31 -8.37
N THR A 62 -7.57 -7.93 -9.11
CA THR A 62 -6.34 -8.53 -8.56
C THR A 62 -5.11 -7.61 -8.53
N TYR A 63 -5.19 -6.41 -9.12
CA TYR A 63 -4.02 -5.52 -9.29
C TYR A 63 -3.79 -4.51 -8.16
N LYS A 64 -4.73 -4.30 -7.24
CA LYS A 64 -4.51 -3.50 -6.03
C LYS A 64 -4.17 -4.42 -4.86
N PHE A 65 -2.88 -4.62 -4.63
CA PHE A 65 -2.38 -5.44 -3.51
C PHE A 65 -1.13 -4.81 -2.87
N ARG A 66 -0.74 -5.33 -1.71
CA ARG A 66 0.47 -4.96 -0.96
C ARG A 66 1.05 -6.21 -0.31
N VAL A 67 2.37 -6.35 -0.33
CA VAL A 67 3.08 -7.42 0.37
C VAL A 67 3.76 -6.84 1.61
N ARG A 68 3.70 -7.56 2.74
CA ARG A 68 4.50 -7.26 3.93
C ARG A 68 5.35 -8.46 4.34
N LEU A 69 6.56 -8.21 4.82
CA LEU A 69 7.46 -9.20 5.42
C LEU A 69 7.69 -8.83 6.88
N ASP A 70 7.31 -9.72 7.80
CA ASP A 70 7.39 -9.53 9.26
C ASP A 70 6.76 -8.20 9.74
N GLY A 71 5.74 -7.72 9.02
CA GLY A 71 5.01 -6.47 9.30
C GLY A 71 5.48 -5.26 8.47
N ALA A 72 6.73 -5.23 8.00
CA ALA A 72 7.26 -4.18 7.13
C ALA A 72 6.72 -4.31 5.70
N ILE A 73 6.35 -3.19 5.07
CA ILE A 73 5.85 -3.18 3.69
C ILE A 73 7.03 -3.27 2.72
N ILE A 74 6.97 -4.19 1.75
CA ILE A 74 7.94 -4.24 0.64
C ILE A 74 7.43 -3.36 -0.50
N ALA A 75 8.28 -2.45 -0.99
CA ALA A 75 7.93 -1.55 -2.08
C ALA A 75 8.15 -2.19 -3.46
N GLY A 76 7.43 -1.72 -4.49
CA GLY A 76 7.71 -2.08 -5.89
C GLY A 76 7.37 -3.52 -6.32
N ILE A 77 6.64 -4.30 -5.52
CA ILE A 77 6.13 -5.61 -5.95
C ILE A 77 5.09 -5.40 -7.06
N GLN A 78 5.35 -5.95 -8.24
CA GLN A 78 4.49 -5.82 -9.43
C GLN A 78 3.56 -7.01 -9.63
N LYS A 79 3.96 -8.20 -9.17
CA LYS A 79 3.25 -9.47 -9.40
C LYS A 79 3.58 -10.49 -8.31
N VAL A 80 2.59 -11.33 -8.03
CA VAL A 80 2.62 -12.43 -7.05
C VAL A 80 1.99 -13.64 -7.72
N SER A 81 2.61 -14.82 -7.63
CA SER A 81 2.02 -16.05 -8.18
C SER A 81 0.81 -16.54 -7.35
N PRO A 82 -0.06 -17.41 -7.90
CA PRO A 82 -1.18 -17.97 -7.14
C PRO A 82 -0.72 -18.73 -5.89
N LEU A 83 -1.58 -18.73 -4.85
CA LEU A 83 -1.41 -19.59 -3.68
C LEU A 83 -2.11 -20.93 -3.95
N GLY A 84 -1.32 -21.96 -4.26
CA GLY A 84 -1.82 -23.28 -4.65
C GLY A 84 -1.50 -24.36 -3.61
N ARG A 85 -2.46 -25.27 -3.39
CA ARG A 85 -2.36 -26.42 -2.49
C ARG A 85 -2.99 -27.63 -3.15
N SER A 86 -2.25 -28.72 -3.20
CA SER A 86 -2.73 -30.04 -3.61
C SER A 86 -2.79 -30.98 -2.41
N VAL A 87 -3.65 -32.00 -2.50
CA VAL A 87 -3.75 -33.08 -1.53
C VAL A 87 -3.71 -34.38 -2.32
N ALA A 88 -2.77 -35.27 -2.01
CA ALA A 88 -2.69 -36.58 -2.65
C ALA A 88 -3.94 -37.41 -2.31
N ALA A 89 -4.41 -38.24 -3.24
CA ALA A 89 -5.48 -39.19 -2.99
C ALA A 89 -4.87 -40.59 -2.77
N ASN A 90 -5.06 -41.15 -1.58
CA ASN A 90 -4.60 -42.49 -1.23
C ASN A 90 -5.72 -43.50 -1.49
N GLU A 91 -5.47 -44.45 -2.39
CA GLU A 91 -6.42 -45.51 -2.75
C GLU A 91 -6.48 -46.59 -1.66
N ILE A 92 -7.69 -46.96 -1.23
CA ILE A 92 -7.96 -48.08 -0.32
C ILE A 92 -8.89 -49.08 -1.04
N LYS A 93 -8.52 -50.37 -0.97
CA LYS A 93 -9.31 -51.50 -1.45
C LYS A 93 -9.62 -52.43 -0.29
N GLU A 94 -10.89 -52.75 -0.14
CA GLU A 94 -11.40 -53.68 0.87
C GLU A 94 -11.64 -55.05 0.22
N ALA A 95 -11.26 -56.13 0.90
CA ALA A 95 -11.31 -57.48 0.33
C ALA A 95 -12.76 -57.96 0.17
N GLY A 96 -13.32 -57.77 -1.03
CA GLY A 96 -14.72 -58.07 -1.35
C GLY A 96 -15.50 -56.89 -1.94
N ASP A 97 -14.93 -55.68 -1.98
CA ASP A 97 -15.58 -54.54 -2.64
C ASP A 97 -15.49 -54.67 -4.17
N ALA A 98 -16.62 -55.05 -4.77
CA ALA A 98 -16.75 -55.22 -6.22
C ALA A 98 -17.09 -53.92 -6.97
N PHE A 99 -17.35 -52.80 -6.27
CA PHE A 99 -17.99 -51.62 -6.86
C PHE A 99 -17.17 -50.33 -6.80
N GLY A 100 -15.96 -50.34 -6.23
CA GLY A 100 -14.97 -49.32 -6.56
C GLY A 100 -13.83 -49.14 -5.55
N ALA A 101 -12.86 -48.32 -5.96
CA ALA A 101 -11.79 -47.85 -5.10
C ALA A 101 -12.28 -46.71 -4.21
N ARG A 102 -11.91 -46.72 -2.92
CA ARG A 102 -12.20 -45.63 -1.99
C ARG A 102 -10.94 -44.75 -1.85
N TYR A 103 -11.13 -43.42 -1.78
CA TYR A 103 -10.02 -42.47 -1.72
C TYR A 103 -10.01 -41.71 -0.40
N ASN A 104 -8.89 -41.79 0.32
CA ASN A 104 -8.64 -41.00 1.52
C ASN A 104 -7.66 -39.84 1.22
N PRO A 105 -7.75 -38.70 1.94
CA PRO A 105 -6.77 -37.64 1.82
C PRO A 105 -5.40 -38.10 2.34
N GLY A 106 -4.37 -37.94 1.50
CA GLY A 106 -2.97 -38.22 1.79
C GLY A 106 -2.18 -36.96 2.10
N MET A 107 -0.92 -36.93 1.67
CA MET A 107 -0.02 -35.80 1.93
C MET A 107 -0.52 -34.50 1.31
N ILE A 108 -0.42 -33.41 2.07
CA ILE A 108 -0.71 -32.04 1.61
C ILE A 108 0.57 -31.43 1.06
N SER A 109 0.52 -30.92 -0.16
CA SER A 109 1.60 -30.19 -0.82
C SER A 109 1.21 -28.74 -1.05
N TYR A 110 2.19 -27.85 -0.90
CA TYR A 110 2.04 -26.40 -1.07
C TYR A 110 2.94 -25.94 -2.21
N ASP A 111 2.37 -25.17 -3.14
CA ASP A 111 3.08 -24.65 -4.30
C ASP A 111 3.97 -23.45 -3.90
N GLU A 112 5.05 -23.20 -4.66
CA GLU A 112 5.98 -22.11 -4.35
C GLU A 112 5.48 -20.75 -4.85
N VAL A 113 5.71 -19.71 -4.06
CA VAL A 113 5.17 -18.37 -4.29
C VAL A 113 6.27 -17.46 -4.81
N THR A 114 6.17 -17.07 -6.07
CA THR A 114 7.10 -16.10 -6.68
C THR A 114 6.57 -14.68 -6.53
N LEU A 115 7.41 -13.80 -6.01
CA LEU A 115 7.22 -12.35 -5.98
C LEU A 115 8.14 -11.72 -7.04
N GLU A 116 7.60 -10.84 -7.86
CA GLU A 116 8.36 -10.02 -8.81
C GLU A 116 8.38 -8.57 -8.31
N GLN A 117 9.55 -7.95 -8.33
CA GLN A 117 9.78 -6.58 -7.91
C GLN A 117 10.47 -5.81 -9.04
N GLY A 118 10.10 -4.54 -9.25
CA GLY A 118 10.92 -3.65 -10.07
C GLY A 118 12.33 -3.54 -9.47
N TRP A 119 13.36 -3.68 -10.30
CA TRP A 119 14.76 -3.65 -9.86
C TRP A 119 15.06 -2.30 -9.18
N SER A 120 15.32 -2.35 -7.89
CA SER A 120 15.23 -1.22 -6.96
C SER A 120 16.30 -1.32 -5.88
N ALA A 121 16.66 -0.20 -5.27
CA ALA A 121 17.66 -0.11 -4.21
C ALA A 121 17.18 -0.63 -2.83
N ASP A 122 16.12 -1.44 -2.79
CA ASP A 122 15.61 -2.10 -1.57
C ASP A 122 16.29 -3.48 -1.40
N PRO A 123 17.26 -3.63 -0.47
CA PRO A 123 18.00 -4.88 -0.29
C PRO A 123 17.22 -5.91 0.54
N THR A 124 15.92 -5.75 0.77
CA THR A 124 15.13 -6.64 1.66
C THR A 124 15.14 -8.09 1.17
N PHE A 125 14.95 -8.34 -0.12
CA PHE A 125 15.03 -9.70 -0.68
C PHE A 125 16.46 -10.25 -0.74
N GLU A 126 17.44 -9.41 -1.09
CA GLU A 126 18.85 -9.80 -1.11
C GLU A 126 19.33 -10.25 0.28
N LYS A 127 19.05 -9.45 1.32
CA LYS A 127 19.36 -9.77 2.72
C LYS A 127 18.67 -11.05 3.19
N TRP A 128 17.44 -11.29 2.76
CA TRP A 128 16.71 -12.51 3.13
C TRP A 128 17.23 -13.75 2.40
N ALA A 129 17.58 -13.65 1.11
CA ALA A 129 18.26 -14.72 0.37
C ALA A 129 19.63 -15.04 0.99
N ASN A 130 20.42 -14.03 1.32
CA ASN A 130 21.72 -14.17 1.97
C ASN A 130 21.60 -14.83 3.36
N GLN A 131 20.51 -14.61 4.11
CA GLN A 131 20.23 -15.34 5.36
C GLN A 131 19.99 -16.85 5.15
N VAL A 132 19.37 -17.25 4.05
CA VAL A 132 19.23 -18.67 3.68
C VAL A 132 20.58 -19.25 3.27
N MET A 133 21.42 -18.48 2.56
CA MET A 133 22.79 -18.89 2.21
C MET A 133 23.70 -19.06 3.43
N THR A 134 23.66 -18.15 4.42
CA THR A 134 24.48 -18.29 5.64
C THR A 134 24.18 -19.58 6.41
N LEU A 135 22.94 -20.07 6.30
CA LEU A 135 22.46 -21.30 6.93
C LEU A 135 23.07 -22.59 6.33
N HIS A 136 23.50 -22.55 5.07
CA HIS A 136 24.23 -23.64 4.43
C HIS A 136 25.68 -23.72 4.95
N ASN A 137 26.28 -22.56 5.24
CA ASN A 137 27.68 -22.44 5.69
C ASN A 137 27.81 -22.62 7.22
N ASP A 138 26.80 -22.21 7.98
CA ASP A 138 26.71 -22.38 9.43
C ASP A 138 25.29 -22.81 9.86
N PRO A 139 25.09 -24.10 10.19
CA PRO A 139 23.82 -24.61 10.71
C PRO A 139 23.35 -23.98 12.03
N THR A 140 24.25 -23.32 12.80
CA THR A 140 23.90 -22.66 14.07
C THR A 140 23.28 -21.27 13.86
N SER A 141 23.53 -20.64 12.71
CA SER A 141 22.92 -19.39 12.26
C SER A 141 21.44 -19.52 11.81
N ALA A 142 20.75 -20.61 12.17
CA ALA A 142 19.37 -20.93 11.78
C ALA A 142 18.26 -19.96 12.29
N LYS A 143 18.61 -18.81 12.86
CA LYS A 143 17.67 -17.90 13.52
C LYS A 143 17.08 -16.88 12.53
N GLY A 144 15.77 -16.91 12.34
CA GLY A 144 15.01 -15.84 11.66
C GLY A 144 14.92 -15.91 10.12
N TYR A 145 15.50 -16.92 9.46
CA TYR A 145 15.36 -17.11 8.00
C TYR A 145 13.92 -17.45 7.57
N LYS A 146 13.16 -18.14 8.44
CA LYS A 146 11.74 -18.43 8.25
C LYS A 146 10.90 -17.28 8.78
N ARG A 147 10.27 -16.56 7.86
CA ARG A 147 9.57 -15.29 8.08
C ARG A 147 8.07 -15.40 7.81
N THR A 148 7.31 -14.38 8.18
CA THR A 148 5.87 -14.29 7.89
C THR A 148 5.62 -13.30 6.76
N VAL A 149 5.02 -13.77 5.67
CA VAL A 149 4.63 -12.90 4.54
C VAL A 149 3.12 -12.69 4.57
N LEU A 150 2.70 -11.42 4.53
CA LEU A 150 1.30 -11.03 4.38
C LEU A 150 1.06 -10.53 2.95
N ILE A 151 0.01 -11.01 2.31
CA ILE A 151 -0.49 -10.51 1.02
C ILE A 151 -1.86 -9.87 1.29
N GLU A 152 -1.95 -8.56 1.14
CA GLU A 152 -3.16 -7.77 1.35
C GLU A 152 -3.73 -7.36 -0.01
N VAL A 153 -5.02 -7.58 -0.27
CA VAL A 153 -5.71 -7.18 -1.51
C VAL A 153 -6.77 -6.14 -1.17
N PHE A 154 -6.87 -5.08 -1.97
CA PHE A 154 -7.68 -3.90 -1.70
C PHE A 154 -8.67 -3.59 -2.82
N ASP A 155 -9.71 -2.84 -2.47
CA ASP A 155 -10.72 -2.33 -3.39
C ASP A 155 -10.16 -1.25 -4.33
N LEU A 156 -10.85 -1.04 -5.45
CA LEU A 156 -10.56 0.07 -6.36
C LEU A 156 -10.62 1.43 -5.65
N ASN A 157 -11.52 1.58 -4.67
CA ASN A 157 -11.67 2.77 -3.84
C ASN A 157 -10.60 2.92 -2.74
N ALA A 158 -9.61 2.02 -2.67
CA ALA A 158 -8.52 2.11 -1.72
C ALA A 158 -7.54 3.25 -2.06
N THR A 159 -7.33 4.10 -1.05
CA THR A 159 -6.39 5.22 -1.00
C THR A 159 -5.51 5.05 0.25
N PRO A 160 -4.38 5.77 0.39
CA PRO A 160 -3.56 5.70 1.60
C PRO A 160 -4.33 6.02 2.89
N ALA A 161 -5.35 6.89 2.81
CA ALA A 161 -6.13 7.35 3.96
C ALA A 161 -7.24 6.39 4.43
N ASN A 162 -7.61 5.37 3.63
CA ASN A 162 -8.68 4.42 3.98
C ASN A 162 -8.25 2.94 3.86
N SER A 163 -6.95 2.67 3.72
CA SER A 163 -6.46 1.36 3.26
C SER A 163 -6.90 0.16 4.12
N ASP A 164 -7.08 0.35 5.44
CA ASP A 164 -7.48 -0.72 6.35
C ASP A 164 -8.99 -1.07 6.25
N ASN A 165 -9.85 -0.12 5.88
CA ASN A 165 -11.28 -0.35 5.62
C ASN A 165 -11.55 -0.74 4.15
N ALA A 166 -10.64 -0.39 3.24
CA ALA A 166 -10.70 -0.74 1.83
C ALA A 166 -10.02 -2.09 1.49
N MET A 167 -9.58 -2.85 2.49
CA MET A 167 -8.99 -4.19 2.32
C MET A 167 -10.11 -5.26 2.15
N ILE A 168 -9.96 -6.13 1.15
CA ILE A 168 -10.96 -7.15 0.76
C ILE A 168 -10.55 -8.57 1.17
N ARG A 169 -9.24 -8.85 1.14
CA ARG A 169 -8.65 -10.15 1.52
C ARG A 169 -7.29 -9.91 2.17
N ARG A 170 -6.96 -10.69 3.19
CA ARG A 170 -5.58 -10.90 3.62
C ARG A 170 -5.24 -12.38 3.62
N TYR A 171 -4.06 -12.71 3.12
CA TYR A 171 -3.44 -14.03 3.21
C TYR A 171 -2.15 -13.92 4.02
N LYS A 172 -1.86 -14.93 4.85
CA LYS A 172 -0.63 -15.02 5.64
C LYS A 172 0.06 -16.33 5.34
N LEU A 173 1.25 -16.24 4.78
CA LEU A 173 2.12 -17.38 4.48
C LEU A 173 2.96 -17.66 5.72
N HIS A 174 2.87 -18.89 6.24
CA HIS A 174 3.56 -19.30 7.46
C HIS A 174 4.96 -19.78 7.15
N ARG A 175 5.94 -19.23 7.86
CA ARG A 175 7.32 -19.72 7.92
C ARG A 175 7.94 -19.86 6.51
N ALA A 176 7.67 -18.87 5.68
CA ALA A 176 8.20 -18.76 4.33
C ALA A 176 9.72 -18.53 4.38
N TRP A 177 10.43 -18.99 3.35
CA TRP A 177 11.86 -18.76 3.16
C TRP A 177 12.18 -18.77 1.65
N VAL A 178 13.29 -18.14 1.26
CA VAL A 178 13.69 -17.97 -0.15
C VAL A 178 14.24 -19.29 -0.70
N SER A 179 13.54 -19.90 -1.67
CA SER A 179 14.00 -21.08 -2.41
C SER A 179 14.85 -20.72 -3.63
N LYS A 180 14.56 -19.56 -4.26
CA LYS A 180 15.32 -19.02 -5.41
C LYS A 180 15.32 -17.50 -5.37
N TYR A 181 16.44 -16.88 -5.73
CA TYR A 181 16.54 -15.43 -5.90
C TYR A 181 17.24 -15.10 -7.23
N VAL A 182 16.69 -14.14 -7.96
CA VAL A 182 17.24 -13.58 -9.20
C VAL A 182 17.47 -12.09 -8.94
N ALA A 183 18.72 -11.77 -8.55
CA ALA A 183 19.12 -10.44 -8.08
C ALA A 183 19.18 -9.39 -9.20
N MET A 184 19.49 -9.83 -10.42
CA MET A 184 19.68 -8.99 -11.59
C MET A 184 18.74 -9.47 -12.72
N PRO A 185 18.02 -8.57 -13.40
CA PRO A 185 17.31 -8.90 -14.64
C PRO A 185 18.28 -9.14 -15.81
N ASP A 186 17.76 -9.62 -16.93
CA ASP A 186 18.50 -9.57 -18.19
C ASP A 186 18.80 -8.10 -18.57
N LEU A 187 20.07 -7.81 -18.89
CA LEU A 187 20.54 -6.47 -19.23
C LEU A 187 20.84 -6.39 -20.73
N ASP A 188 19.92 -5.81 -21.49
CA ASP A 188 20.05 -5.59 -22.94
C ASP A 188 20.00 -4.08 -23.25
N ALA A 189 21.09 -3.57 -23.84
CA ALA A 189 21.22 -2.16 -24.22
C ALA A 189 20.33 -1.74 -25.40
N LEU A 190 19.72 -2.70 -26.11
CA LEU A 190 18.78 -2.47 -27.21
C LEU A 190 17.32 -2.47 -26.75
N ASN A 191 17.03 -2.89 -25.52
CA ASN A 191 15.67 -3.08 -25.00
C ASN A 191 15.39 -2.13 -23.83
N GLY A 192 14.61 -1.08 -24.07
CA GLY A 192 14.22 -0.06 -23.08
C GLY A 192 13.23 -0.50 -22.00
N GLY A 193 13.26 -1.78 -21.60
CA GLY A 193 12.39 -2.34 -20.56
C GLY A 193 12.82 -1.96 -19.14
N TYR A 194 11.88 -2.05 -18.19
CA TYR A 194 12.22 -1.95 -16.76
C TYR A 194 12.81 -3.26 -16.27
N GLY A 195 13.91 -3.18 -15.52
CA GLY A 195 14.49 -4.33 -14.83
C GLY A 195 13.53 -4.92 -13.80
N ILE A 196 13.42 -6.25 -13.75
CA ILE A 196 12.58 -7.00 -12.80
C ILE A 196 13.46 -8.00 -12.06
N SER A 197 13.57 -7.87 -10.73
CA SER A 197 14.10 -8.94 -9.88
C SER A 197 12.97 -9.89 -9.48
N SER A 198 13.31 -11.15 -9.19
CA SER A 198 12.33 -12.12 -8.72
C SER A 198 12.85 -12.97 -7.56
N VAL A 199 11.96 -13.31 -6.65
CA VAL A 199 12.24 -14.17 -5.51
C VAL A 199 11.14 -15.22 -5.40
N THR A 200 11.53 -16.50 -5.39
CA THR A 200 10.61 -17.61 -5.15
C THR A 200 10.71 -18.02 -3.69
N LEU A 201 9.54 -18.20 -3.06
CA LEU A 201 9.38 -18.51 -1.65
C LEU A 201 8.75 -19.88 -1.47
N ARG A 202 9.33 -20.72 -0.63
CA ARG A 202 8.72 -21.96 -0.16
C ARG A 202 8.17 -21.74 1.25
N HIS A 203 6.95 -22.22 1.52
CA HIS A 203 6.26 -21.99 2.78
C HIS A 203 5.61 -23.25 3.35
N GLU A 204 5.37 -23.27 4.66
CA GLU A 204 4.74 -24.41 5.36
C GLU A 204 3.19 -24.37 5.27
N GLY A 205 2.62 -23.32 4.69
CA GLY A 205 1.21 -23.18 4.35
C GLY A 205 0.77 -21.72 4.35
N TRP A 206 -0.53 -21.47 4.13
CA TRP A 206 -1.15 -20.15 4.34
C TRP A 206 -2.49 -20.24 5.06
N GLU A 207 -2.84 -19.17 5.76
CA GLU A 207 -4.20 -18.90 6.24
C GLU A 207 -4.79 -17.67 5.55
N ARG A 208 -6.12 -17.53 5.59
CA ARG A 208 -6.87 -16.34 5.16
C ARG A 208 -7.63 -15.78 6.35
N PHE A 209 -7.57 -14.47 6.52
CA PHE A 209 -8.24 -13.69 7.56
C PHE A 209 -8.62 -12.29 7.05
#